data_AF-A0A926PLG2-F1
#
_entry.id   AF-A0A926PLG2-F1
#
_cell.length_a   1.000
_cell.length_b   1.000
_cell.length_c   1.000
_cell.angle_alpha   90.00
_cell.angle_beta   90.00
_cell.angle_gamma   90.00
#
_symmetry.space_group_name_H-M   'P 1'
#
loop_
_entity.id
_entity.type
_entity.pdbx_description
1 polymer ?
#
loop_
_entity_poly.entity_id
_entity_poly.type
_entity_poly.pdbx_seq_one_letter_code
_entity_poly.pdbx_strand_id
1 'polypeptide(L)' 'MSQPYDDRFSSPCEDDLYYAGELVPNPVQRWTREQQIALLDSHPMFTGRCPKCEQSMLQTHPARVHWDCEHCGWSDDSV' A
#
# COMPACT_ATOMS: atom_id res chain seq x y z
N MET A 1 -49.93 19.87 2.93
CA MET A 1 -48.82 20.74 3.39
C MET A 1 -47.76 19.83 3.98
N SER A 2 -46.62 19.82 3.30
CA SER A 2 -45.29 19.26 3.57
C SER A 2 -45.09 18.37 4.81
N GLN A 3 -44.85 17.08 4.57
CA GLN A 3 -44.15 16.24 5.55
C GLN A 3 -42.63 16.36 5.29
N PRO A 4 -41.82 16.61 6.33
CA PRO A 4 -40.41 16.96 6.22
C PRO A 4 -39.56 15.77 5.78
N TYR A 5 -38.46 16.09 5.09
CA TYR A 5 -37.51 15.15 4.52
C TYR A 5 -37.01 14.10 5.54
N ASP A 6 -36.86 12.89 5.04
CA ASP A 6 -36.33 11.69 5.68
C ASP A 6 -34.88 11.92 6.14
N ASP A 7 -34.67 12.41 7.36
CA ASP A 7 -33.35 12.56 7.97
C ASP A 7 -32.93 11.24 8.64
N ARG A 8 -32.78 10.20 7.81
CA ARG A 8 -32.00 8.99 8.13
C ARG A 8 -30.59 9.07 7.54
N PHE A 9 -30.08 10.28 7.35
CA PHE A 9 -28.69 10.45 6.93
C PHE A 9 -27.81 10.16 8.15
N SER A 10 -27.36 8.90 8.19
CA SER A 10 -26.38 8.40 9.14
C SER A 10 -25.30 9.44 9.34
N SER A 11 -25.04 9.76 10.61
CA SER A 11 -23.93 10.62 11.02
C SER A 11 -22.72 10.38 10.13
N PRO A 12 -22.16 11.41 9.46
CA PRO A 12 -20.90 11.25 8.75
C PRO A 12 -19.90 10.70 9.75
N CYS A 13 -19.31 9.55 9.44
CA CYS A 13 -18.18 9.03 10.20
C CYS A 13 -17.11 10.12 10.12
N GLU A 14 -16.57 10.55 11.27
CA GLU A 14 -15.71 11.74 11.39
C GLU A 14 -14.34 11.60 10.68
N ASP A 15 -14.17 10.64 9.76
CA ASP A 15 -12.96 10.33 9.00
C ASP A 15 -13.18 10.26 7.47
N ASP A 16 -14.34 10.68 6.95
CA ASP A 16 -14.58 10.71 5.50
C ASP A 16 -13.76 11.84 4.83
N LEU A 17 -12.68 11.46 4.13
CA LEU A 17 -11.84 12.38 3.38
C LEU A 17 -12.43 12.62 1.98
N TYR A 18 -12.70 13.87 1.64
CA TYR A 18 -13.17 14.26 0.30
C TYR A 18 -12.07 15.00 -0.46
N TYR A 19 -11.75 14.56 -1.68
CA TYR A 19 -10.81 15.23 -2.58
C TYR A 19 -11.46 15.46 -3.95
N ALA A 20 -11.39 16.69 -4.46
CA ALA A 20 -12.07 17.10 -5.71
C ALA A 20 -13.60 16.85 -5.73
N GLY A 21 -14.24 16.75 -4.56
CA GLY A 21 -15.68 16.44 -4.44
C GLY A 21 -16.01 14.96 -4.48
N GLU A 22 -15.01 14.08 -4.55
CA GLU A 22 -15.18 12.63 -4.48
C GLU A 22 -14.76 12.12 -3.10
N LEU A 23 -15.52 11.14 -2.58
CA LEU A 23 -15.14 10.42 -1.35
C LEU A 23 -13.88 9.61 -1.65
N VAL A 24 -12.79 9.93 -0.97
CA VAL A 24 -11.56 9.16 -1.00
C VAL A 24 -11.68 8.12 0.10
N PRO A 25 -11.97 6.84 -0.21
CA PRO A 25 -11.96 5.81 0.81
C PRO A 25 -10.57 5.78 1.43
N ASN A 26 -10.50 5.89 2.76
CA ASN A 26 -9.26 5.68 3.47
C ASN A 26 -8.78 4.26 3.10
N PRO A 27 -7.62 4.11 2.43
CA PRO A 27 -7.14 2.78 2.08
C PRO A 27 -6.96 2.03 3.38
N VAL A 28 -7.71 0.92 3.55
CA VAL A 28 -7.60 0.07 4.73
C VAL A 28 -6.13 -0.28 4.89
N GLN A 29 -5.48 0.33 5.87
CA GLN A 29 -4.05 0.18 6.06
C GLN A 29 -3.81 -1.25 6.56
N ARG A 30 -3.50 -2.16 5.63
CA ARG A 30 -3.22 -3.56 5.92
C ARG A 30 -1.98 -3.75 6.79
N TRP A 31 -1.12 -2.74 6.81
CA TRP A 31 0.16 -2.77 7.52
C TRP A 31 0.18 -1.72 8.62
N THR A 32 0.72 -2.11 9.77
CA THR A 32 1.08 -1.13 10.79
C THR A 32 2.21 -0.23 10.28
N ARG A 33 2.39 0.93 10.91
CA ARG A 33 3.48 1.85 10.55
C ARG A 33 4.85 1.17 10.57
N GLU A 34 5.10 0.32 11.56
CA GLU A 34 6.35 -0.43 11.69
C GLU A 34 6.56 -1.41 10.53
N GLN A 35 5.50 -2.08 10.08
CA GLN A 35 5.54 -2.98 8.92
C GLN A 35 5.79 -2.23 7.62
N GLN A 36 5.19 -1.05 7.45
CA GLN A 36 5.49 -0.19 6.29
C GLN A 36 6.96 0.23 6.27
N ILE A 37 7.50 0.65 7.42
CA ILE A 37 8.92 1.03 7.53
C ILE A 37 9.80 -0.17 7.19
N ALA A 38 9.50 -1.35 7.75
CA ALA A 38 10.24 -2.57 7.45
C ALA A 38 10.21 -2.92 5.95
N LEU A 39 9.08 -2.68 5.27
CA LEU A 39 8.96 -2.91 3.83
C LEU A 39 9.82 -1.94 3.01
N LEU A 40 9.84 -0.65 3.39
CA LEU A 40 10.70 0.35 2.74
C LEU A 40 12.20 0.06 2.93
N ASP A 41 12.56 -0.49 4.09
CA ASP A 41 13.97 -0.75 4.45
C ASP A 41 14.51 -2.10 3.96
N SER A 42 13.63 -3.07 3.68
CA SER A 42 14.04 -4.43 3.30
C SER A 42 13.72 -4.81 1.86
N HIS A 43 12.70 -4.19 1.25
CA HIS A 43 12.22 -4.65 -0.06
C HIS A 43 13.13 -4.16 -1.20
N PRO A 44 13.56 -5.07 -2.11
CA PRO A 44 14.54 -4.76 -3.14
C PRO A 44 14.05 -3.71 -4.16
N MET A 45 12.74 -3.48 -4.26
CA MET A 45 12.19 -2.36 -5.03
C MET A 45 12.70 -0.99 -4.57
N PHE A 46 12.93 -0.81 -3.27
CA PHE A 46 13.39 0.44 -2.67
C PHE A 46 14.90 0.44 -2.41
N THR A 47 15.44 -0.68 -1.94
CA THR A 47 16.85 -0.78 -1.53
C THR A 47 17.77 -1.21 -2.67
N GLY A 48 17.22 -1.84 -3.71
CA GLY A 48 18.01 -2.47 -4.77
C GLY A 48 18.82 -3.67 -4.30
N ARG A 49 18.50 -4.29 -3.15
CA ARG A 49 19.23 -5.42 -2.57
C ARG A 49 18.28 -6.48 -2.01
N CYS A 50 18.68 -7.74 -2.10
CA CYS A 50 17.91 -8.84 -1.51
C CYS A 50 17.95 -8.76 0.03
N PRO A 51 16.80 -8.88 0.73
CA PRO A 51 16.77 -8.82 2.20
C PRO A 51 17.43 -10.03 2.89
N LYS A 52 17.65 -11.14 2.16
CA LYS A 52 18.18 -12.38 2.74
C LYS A 52 19.67 -12.58 2.50
N CYS A 53 20.17 -12.21 1.32
CA CYS A 53 21.58 -12.39 0.95
C CYS A 53 22.29 -11.08 0.60
N GLU A 54 21.61 -9.94 0.71
CA GLU A 54 22.13 -8.59 0.42
C GLU A 54 22.64 -8.39 -1.02
N GLN A 55 22.40 -9.37 -1.89
CA GLN A 55 22.87 -9.30 -3.26
C GLN A 55 22.16 -8.17 -4.02
N SER A 56 22.92 -7.49 -4.88
CA SER A 56 22.39 -6.40 -5.69
C SER A 56 21.29 -6.90 -6.62
N MET A 57 20.08 -6.37 -6.41
CA MET A 57 18.89 -6.59 -7.22
C MET A 57 18.58 -5.27 -7.92
N LEU A 58 19.43 -4.87 -8.87
CA LEU A 58 19.28 -3.60 -9.56
C LEU A 58 17.95 -3.56 -10.33
N GLN A 59 17.29 -2.40 -10.30
CA GLN A 59 16.17 -2.17 -11.22
C GLN A 59 16.67 -2.20 -12.66
N THR A 60 16.00 -2.97 -13.49
CA THR A 60 16.18 -2.99 -14.94
C THR A 60 15.13 -2.10 -15.62
N HIS A 61 15.40 -1.69 -16.85
CA HIS A 61 14.41 -1.09 -17.75
C HIS A 61 14.04 -2.10 -18.83
N PRO A 62 12.77 -2.48 -19.00
CA PRO A 62 11.57 -2.04 -18.25
C PRO A 62 11.57 -2.53 -16.80
N ALA A 63 10.84 -1.80 -15.93
CA ALA A 63 10.76 -2.12 -14.51
C ALA A 63 10.30 -3.56 -14.29
N ARG A 64 11.10 -4.33 -13.54
CA ARG A 64 10.80 -5.70 -13.17
C ARG A 64 9.54 -5.75 -12.28
N VAL A 65 8.62 -6.62 -12.65
CA VAL A 65 7.39 -6.89 -11.87
C VAL A 65 7.67 -7.91 -10.77
N HIS A 66 8.58 -8.86 -11.02
CA HIS A 66 8.92 -9.93 -10.09
C HIS A 66 10.27 -9.68 -9.41
N TRP A 67 10.25 -9.75 -8.08
CA TRP A 67 11.41 -9.57 -7.22
C TRP A 67 11.89 -10.92 -6.64
N ASP A 68 12.35 -11.79 -7.53
CA ASP A 68 12.98 -13.07 -7.21
C ASP A 68 14.52 -12.94 -7.18
N CYS A 69 15.13 -13.60 -6.19
CA CYS A 69 16.56 -13.65 -5.96
C CYS A 69 17.11 -15.02 -6.35
N GLU A 70 17.88 -15.06 -7.43
CA GLU A 70 18.49 -16.28 -7.97
C GLU A 70 19.55 -16.91 -7.03
N HIS A 71 20.10 -16.13 -6.10
CA HIS A 71 21.17 -16.58 -5.21
C HIS A 71 20.68 -17.30 -3.94
N CYS A 72 19.57 -16.85 -3.36
CA CYS A 72 19.09 -17.36 -2.07
C CYS A 72 17.66 -17.90 -2.08
N GLY A 73 17.00 -17.85 -3.25
CA GLY A 73 15.63 -18.31 -3.46
C GLY A 73 14.58 -17.46 -2.77
N TRP A 74 14.90 -16.21 -2.42
CA TRP A 74 13.91 -15.27 -1.89
C TRP A 74 13.04 -14.75 -3.03
N SER A 75 11.73 -14.67 -2.81
CA SER A 75 10.76 -14.14 -3.77
C SER A 75 9.72 -13.32 -3.02
N ASP A 76 9.42 -12.11 -3.52
CA ASP A 76 8.28 -11.35 -3.04
C ASP A 76 6.98 -11.94 -3.61
N ASP A 77 6.19 -12.60 -2.75
CA ASP A 77 4.85 -13.14 -3.07
C ASP A 77 3.74 -12.17 -2.60
N SER A 78 4.07 -10.89 -2.41
CA SER A 78 3.16 -9.91 -1.82
C SER A 78 2.26 -9.28 -2.89
N VAL A 79 1.14 -9.92 -3.22
CA VAL A 79 0.03 -9.30 -3.99
C VAL A 79 -0.93 -8.49 -3.10
#